data_AF-A0A926TTV0-F1
#
_entry.id   AF-A0A926TTV0-F1
#
_cell.length_a   1.000
_cell.length_b   1.000
_cell.length_c   1.000
_cell.angle_alpha   90.00
_cell.angle_beta   90.00
_cell.angle_gamma   90.00
#
_symmetry.space_group_name_H-M   'P 1'
#
loop_
_entity.id
_entity.type
_entity.pdbx_description
1 polymer ?
#
loop_
_entity_poly.entity_id
_entity_poly.type
_entity_poly.pdbx_seq_one_letter_code
_entity_poly.pdbx_strand_id
1 'polypeptide(L)'
;MDGDRLSATDSSSANWNYEETVRQIEAIMAQIESGELDLADVFDQFAVAVKHLRQCEEFLGQRQQQMDLLIETLPTHRSEKQETSTDA
;
A
#
# COMPACT_ATOMS: atom_id res chain seq x y z
N MET A 1 -36.58 -19.47 5.65
CA MET A 1 -36.14 -19.61 4.24
C MET A 1 -35.59 -18.26 3.88
N ASP A 2 -34.38 -18.00 4.36
CA ASP A 2 -33.74 -16.69 4.38
C ASP A 2 -32.81 -16.67 3.18
N GLY A 3 -33.40 -16.33 2.04
CA GLY A 3 -32.74 -16.27 0.75
C GLY A 3 -32.46 -14.84 0.35
N ASP A 4 -31.17 -14.57 0.17
CA ASP A 4 -30.63 -13.64 -0.83
C ASP A 4 -30.94 -12.14 -0.67
N ARG A 5 -29.96 -11.41 -0.14
CA ARG A 5 -29.21 -10.45 -0.95
C ARG A 5 -27.96 -10.02 -0.19
N LEU A 6 -26.82 -10.60 -0.57
CA LEU A 6 -25.53 -9.95 -0.41
C LEU A 6 -25.66 -8.56 -1.05
N SER A 7 -25.77 -7.54 -0.19
CA SER A 7 -25.69 -6.15 -0.59
C SER A 7 -24.33 -5.95 -1.24
N ALA A 8 -24.35 -5.74 -2.55
CA ALA A 8 -23.27 -5.32 -3.42
C ALA A 8 -22.13 -4.63 -2.65
N THR A 9 -21.07 -5.38 -2.35
CA THR A 9 -19.85 -4.82 -1.79
C THR A 9 -19.13 -4.06 -2.89
N ASP A 10 -19.06 -2.75 -2.67
CA ASP A 10 -18.19 -1.75 -3.29
C ASP A 10 -18.17 -1.65 -4.81
N SER A 11 -18.98 -0.71 -5.26
CA SER A 11 -18.77 0.09 -6.47
C SER A 11 -17.34 0.64 -6.56
N SER A 12 -16.48 -0.10 -7.27
CA SER A 12 -15.59 0.39 -8.33
C SER A 12 -14.96 1.78 -8.11
N SER A 13 -14.06 1.92 -7.15
CA SER A 13 -12.90 2.78 -7.38
C SER A 13 -12.04 2.08 -8.44
N ALA A 14 -11.88 2.72 -9.60
CA ALA A 14 -11.10 2.17 -10.71
C ALA A 14 -9.74 1.65 -10.20
N ASN A 15 -9.46 0.37 -10.47
CA ASN A 15 -8.32 -0.44 -10.01
C ASN A 15 -6.94 0.25 -10.20
N TRP A 16 -6.61 1.20 -9.35
CA TRP A 16 -5.25 1.74 -9.29
C TRP A 16 -4.34 0.66 -8.71
N ASN A 17 -3.24 0.38 -9.39
CA ASN A 17 -2.30 -0.69 -9.05
C ASN A 17 -0.92 -0.09 -8.75
N TYR A 18 -0.42 -0.38 -7.55
CA TYR A 18 0.89 0.09 -7.09
C TYR A 18 2.02 -0.38 -8.01
N GLU A 19 2.09 -1.67 -8.33
CA GLU A 19 3.17 -2.26 -9.14
C GLU A 19 3.17 -1.75 -10.59
N GLU A 20 2.00 -1.46 -11.16
CA GLU A 20 1.90 -0.81 -12.46
C GLU A 20 2.40 0.63 -12.41
N THR A 21 2.05 1.36 -11.35
CA THR A 21 2.48 2.75 -11.17
C THR A 21 3.99 2.86 -10.97
N VAL A 22 4.59 1.92 -10.23
CA VAL A 22 6.05 1.81 -10.09
C VAL A 22 6.72 1.58 -11.44
N ARG A 23 6.21 0.64 -12.26
CA ARG A 23 6.74 0.41 -13.62
C ARG A 23 6.66 1.65 -14.50
N GLN A 24 5.60 2.45 -14.36
CA GLN A 24 5.48 3.73 -15.08
C GLN A 24 6.54 4.74 -14.63
N ILE A 25 6.80 4.85 -13.32
CA ILE A 25 7.87 5.70 -12.78
C ILE A 25 9.24 5.26 -13.32
N GLU A 26 9.54 3.96 -13.30
CA GLU A 26 10.81 3.42 -13.83
C GLU A 26 10.99 3.72 -15.33
N ALA A 27 9.92 3.59 -16.11
CA ALA A 27 9.94 3.93 -17.53
C ALA A 27 10.23 5.42 -17.77
N ILE A 28 9.60 6.30 -16.97
CA ILE A 28 9.87 7.74 -17.00
C ILE A 28 11.32 8.04 -16.64
N MET A 29 11.85 7.40 -15.59
CA MET A 29 13.25 7.57 -15.19
C MET A 29 14.22 7.15 -16.30
N ALA A 30 13.99 5.99 -16.93
CA ALA A 30 14.82 5.54 -18.04
C ALA A 30 14.79 6.53 -19.23
N GLN A 31 13.63 7.12 -19.52
CA GLN A 31 13.51 8.13 -20.58
C GLN A 31 14.27 9.42 -20.23
N ILE A 32 14.22 9.89 -18.99
CA ILE A 32 14.97 11.07 -18.55
C ILE A 32 16.48 10.78 -18.59
N GLU A 33 16.91 9.61 -18.11
CA GLU A 33 18.32 9.20 -18.08
C GLU A 33 18.91 8.95 -19.47
N SER A 34 18.08 8.68 -20.48
CA SER A 34 18.52 8.57 -21.87
C SER A 34 19.19 9.86 -22.40
N GLY A 35 18.79 11.01 -21.86
CA GLY A 35 19.25 12.32 -22.34
C GLY A 35 18.69 12.71 -23.72
N GLU A 36 17.71 11.98 -24.25
CA GLU A 36 17.09 12.23 -25.57
C GLU A 36 15.94 13.25 -25.52
N LEU A 37 15.44 13.55 -24.32
CA LEU A 37 14.38 14.53 -24.11
C LEU A 37 14.94 15.96 -24.09
N ASP A 38 14.17 16.90 -24.61
CA ASP A 38 14.47 18.30 -24.40
C ASP A 38 14.16 18.71 -22.94
N LEU A 39 14.63 19.90 -22.54
CA LEU A 39 14.47 20.34 -21.16
C LEU A 39 12.99 20.51 -20.77
N ALA A 40 12.12 20.92 -21.68
CA ALA A 40 10.69 21.09 -21.40
C ALA A 40 10.03 19.72 -21.18
N ASP A 41 10.32 18.76 -22.04
CA ASP A 41 9.85 17.39 -21.94
C ASP A 41 10.34 16.71 -20.65
N VAL A 42 11.59 16.96 -20.24
CA VAL A 42 12.11 16.47 -18.94
C VAL A 42 11.25 16.97 -17.78
N PHE A 43 10.86 18.25 -17.76
CA PHE A 43 10.00 18.79 -16.70
C PHE A 43 8.62 18.16 -16.70
N ASP A 44 8.02 17.94 -17.88
CA ASP A 44 6.70 17.32 -18.01
C ASP A 44 6.73 15.87 -17.52
N GLN A 45 7.73 15.09 -17.93
CA GLN A 45 7.92 13.71 -17.47
C GLN A 45 8.19 13.66 -15.97
N PHE A 46 9.01 14.55 -15.45
CA PHE A 46 9.29 14.63 -14.02
C PHE A 46 8.04 14.97 -13.20
N ALA A 47 7.19 15.87 -13.67
CA ALA A 47 5.92 16.20 -13.02
C ALA A 47 4.97 14.99 -12.94
N VAL A 48 4.94 14.16 -14.00
CA VAL A 48 4.18 12.90 -14.01
C VAL A 48 4.76 11.91 -13.00
N ALA A 49 6.08 11.72 -12.96
CA ALA A 49 6.72 10.85 -11.98
C ALA A 49 6.43 11.28 -10.53
N VAL A 50 6.51 12.58 -10.23
CA VAL A 50 6.18 13.13 -8.89
C VAL A 50 4.73 12.84 -8.52
N LYS A 51 3.78 12.99 -9.47
CA LYS A 51 2.38 12.66 -9.22
C LYS A 51 2.23 11.18 -8.86
N HIS A 52 2.87 10.28 -9.59
CA HIS A 52 2.83 8.86 -9.31
C HIS A 52 3.49 8.49 -7.97
N LEU A 53 4.62 9.11 -7.64
CA LEU A 53 5.29 8.91 -6.35
C LEU A 53 4.39 9.29 -5.16
N ARG A 54 3.64 10.39 -5.27
CA ARG A 54 2.67 10.78 -4.23
C ARG A 54 1.55 9.75 -4.06
N GLN A 55 1.05 9.19 -5.17
CA GLN A 55 0.04 8.13 -5.12
C GLN A 55 0.59 6.88 -4.43
N CYS A 56 1.84 6.51 -4.72
CA CYS A 56 2.54 5.42 -4.05
C CYS A 56 2.69 5.68 -2.54
N GLU A 57 3.11 6.88 -2.15
CA GLU A 57 3.28 7.26 -0.75
C GLU A 57 1.95 7.21 0.03
N GLU A 58 0.89 7.78 -0.52
CA GLU A 58 -0.45 7.75 0.08
C GLU A 58 -0.94 6.31 0.28
N PHE A 59 -0.73 5.44 -0.71
CA PHE A 59 -1.10 4.03 -0.61
C PHE A 59 -0.28 3.28 0.44
N LEU A 60 1.05 3.43 0.44
CA LEU A 60 1.91 2.76 1.41
C LEU A 60 1.61 3.20 2.83
N GLY A 61 1.34 4.49 3.04
CA GLY A 61 0.91 5.01 4.34
C GLY A 61 -0.39 4.37 4.84
N GLN A 62 -1.40 4.23 3.97
CA GLN A 62 -2.64 3.55 4.31
C GLN A 62 -2.43 2.07 4.66
N ARG A 63 -1.59 1.36 3.90
CA ARG A 63 -1.30 -0.06 4.12
C ARG A 63 -0.47 -0.27 5.40
N GLN A 64 0.45 0.64 5.70
CA GLN A 64 1.22 0.61 6.94
C GLN A 64 0.29 0.78 8.15
N GLN A 65 -0.59 1.80 8.12
CA GLN A 65 -1.56 2.00 9.21
C GLN A 65 -2.47 0.79 9.42
N GLN A 66 -2.92 0.14 8.34
CA GLN A 66 -3.69 -1.10 8.42
C GLN A 66 -2.88 -2.23 9.06
N MET A 67 -1.59 -2.35 8.74
CA MET A 67 -0.73 -3.36 9.31
C MET A 67 -0.46 -3.13 10.81
N ASP A 68 -0.26 -1.88 11.22
CA ASP A 68 -0.07 -1.51 12.62
C ASP A 68 -1.30 -1.89 13.46
N LEU A 69 -2.51 -1.59 12.97
CA LEU A 69 -3.77 -1.99 13.63
C LEU A 69 -3.91 -3.52 13.74
N LEU A 70 -3.51 -4.27 12.71
CA LEU A 70 -3.53 -5.72 12.75
C LEU A 70 -2.57 -6.25 13.81
N ILE A 71 -1.37 -5.68 13.94
CA ILE A 71 -0.39 -6.06 14.96
C ILE A 71 -0.90 -5.77 16.37
N GLU A 72 -1.50 -4.59 16.59
CA GLU A 72 -2.09 -4.22 17.90
C GLU A 72 -3.24 -5.15 18.30
N THR A 73 -4.00 -5.64 17.32
CA THR A 73 -5.15 -6.54 17.53
C THR A 73 -4.78 -8.01 17.52
N LEU A 74 -3.53 -8.37 17.20
CA LEU A 74 -3.04 -9.73 17.44
C LEU A 74 -3.13 -9.97 18.96
N PRO A 75 -3.91 -10.97 19.41
CA PRO A 75 -3.89 -11.34 20.81
C PRO A 75 -2.46 -11.76 21.10
N THR A 76 -1.75 -10.92 21.86
CA THR A 76 -0.51 -11.31 22.50
C THR A 76 -0.83 -12.62 23.19
N HIS A 77 -0.30 -13.72 22.69
CA HIS A 77 -0.32 -14.99 23.38
C HIS A 77 0.61 -14.82 24.58
N ARG A 78 0.06 -14.17 25.59
CA ARG A 78 0.60 -14.09 26.92
C ARG A 78 0.52 -15.52 27.43
N SER A 79 1.58 -16.29 27.18
CA SER A 79 1.85 -17.53 27.89
C SER A 79 2.12 -17.17 29.35
N GLU A 80 1.04 -16.87 30.08
CA GLU A 80 1.01 -16.79 31.53
C GLU A 80 0.32 -18.06 32.05
N LYS A 81 1.11 -19.14 32.19
CA LYS A 81 0.90 -20.28 33.11
C LYS A 81 2.30 -20.90 33.32
N GLN A 82 2.89 -21.12 34.50
CA GLN A 82 2.32 -21.23 35.84
C GLN A 82 3.45 -21.23 36.90
N GLU A 83 3.56 -20.18 37.73
CA GLU A 83 4.17 -20.31 39.05
C GLU A 83 3.12 -20.94 39.98
N THR A 84 3.24 -22.23 40.26
CA THR A 84 2.64 -22.82 41.45
C THR A 84 3.75 -23.41 42.29
N SER A 85 4.23 -22.58 43.23
CA SER A 85 4.80 -23.03 44.50
C SER A 85 3.92 -24.16 45.05
N THR A 86 4.49 -25.36 45.14
CA THR A 86 4.00 -26.39 46.05
C THR A 86 4.97 -26.42 47.20
N ASP A 87 4.57 -25.78 48.28
CA ASP A 87 5.08 -25.98 49.63
C ASP A 87 4.49 -27.31 50.14
N ALA A 88 5.36 -28.32 50.34
CA ALA A 88 5.18 -29.48 51.22
C ALA A 88 6.47 -30.33 51.27
#